data_AF-A0A5P9FHF9-F1
#
_entry.id   AF-A0A5P9FHF9-F1
#
_cell.length_a   1.000
_cell.length_b   1.000
_cell.length_c   1.000
_cell.angle_alpha   90.00
_cell.angle_beta   90.00
_cell.angle_gamma   90.00
#
_symmetry.space_group_name_H-M   'P 1'
#
loop_
_entity.id
_entity.type
_entity.pdbx_description
1 polymer ?
#
loop_
_entity_poly.entity_id
_entity_poly.type
_entity_poly.pdbx_seq_one_letter_code
_entity_poly.pdbx_strand_id
1 'polypeptide(L)'
;MLIRGAIATVISIGLLAGCATTGTMSTMGPIETRLTGKTLVNSGGWSITPEAGGVLSGTEADGSAVVGTWEERNGQFCRTLTQPADWAGTACQNVVFEDDGTVTFIRADGSKSVMTMQ
;
A
#
# COMPACT_ATOMS: atom_id res chain seq x y z
N MET A 1 -29.80 63.57 41.42
CA MET A 1 -29.71 62.44 42.37
C MET A 1 -30.13 61.18 41.60
N LEU A 2 -29.17 60.27 41.32
CA LEU A 2 -29.36 58.85 40.96
C LEU A 2 -30.08 58.60 39.59
N ILE A 3 -29.75 57.67 38.68
CA ILE A 3 -29.20 56.31 38.78
C ILE A 3 -28.43 55.99 37.48
N ARG A 4 -27.26 55.36 37.65
CA ARG A 4 -26.42 54.72 36.63
C ARG A 4 -27.05 53.38 36.22
N GLY A 5 -27.03 53.03 34.93
CA GLY A 5 -27.46 51.69 34.51
C GLY A 5 -27.09 51.36 33.07
N ALA A 6 -25.80 51.12 32.81
CA ALA A 6 -25.36 50.53 31.54
C ALA A 6 -25.41 49.00 31.67
N ILE A 7 -26.35 48.36 30.98
CA ILE A 7 -26.46 46.90 30.87
C ILE A 7 -25.57 46.46 29.70
N ALA A 8 -24.42 45.90 30.02
CA ALA A 8 -23.48 45.32 29.06
C ALA A 8 -23.87 43.87 28.77
N THR A 9 -24.53 43.63 27.64
CA THR A 9 -24.87 42.28 27.18
C THR A 9 -23.67 41.69 26.45
N VAL A 10 -22.93 40.80 27.13
CA VAL A 10 -21.85 40.02 26.54
C VAL A 10 -22.45 38.78 25.88
N ILE A 11 -22.48 38.75 24.54
CA ILE A 11 -22.87 37.58 23.76
C ILE A 11 -21.60 36.79 23.44
N SER A 12 -21.39 35.70 24.17
CA SER A 12 -20.29 34.76 23.94
C SER A 12 -20.65 33.83 22.77
N ILE A 13 -20.03 34.05 21.60
CA ILE A 13 -20.12 33.16 20.45
C ILE A 13 -19.13 32.01 20.68
N GLY A 14 -19.65 30.85 21.09
CA GLY A 14 -18.88 29.61 21.19
C GLY A 14 -18.58 29.04 19.81
N LEU A 15 -17.35 29.22 19.33
CA LEU A 15 -16.84 28.49 18.16
C LEU A 15 -16.54 27.05 18.56
N LEU A 16 -17.42 26.12 18.17
CA LEU A 16 -17.12 24.70 18.15
C LEU A 16 -16.14 24.44 16.99
N ALA A 17 -14.85 24.48 17.28
CA ALA A 17 -13.79 24.00 16.39
C ALA A 17 -13.85 22.47 16.33
N GLY A 18 -14.71 21.93 15.46
CA GLY A 18 -14.67 20.52 15.10
C GLY A 18 -13.40 20.26 14.29
N CYS A 19 -12.41 19.60 14.88
CA CYS A 19 -11.31 18.98 14.15
C CYS A 19 -11.89 17.89 13.24
N ALA A 20 -12.25 18.25 12.00
CA ALA A 20 -12.37 17.28 10.93
C ALA A 20 -10.94 16.81 10.63
N THR A 21 -10.56 15.68 11.22
CA THR A 21 -9.38 14.94 10.78
C THR A 21 -9.72 14.41 9.39
N THR A 22 -9.36 15.17 8.36
CA THR A 22 -9.41 14.74 6.97
C THR A 22 -8.38 13.64 6.80
N GLY A 23 -8.75 12.41 7.17
CA GLY A 23 -8.03 11.23 6.76
C GLY A 23 -8.04 11.23 5.24
N THR A 24 -6.89 11.48 4.62
CA THR A 24 -6.69 11.24 3.20
C THR A 24 -7.00 9.77 2.97
N MET A 25 -8.20 9.47 2.45
CA MET A 25 -8.45 8.20 1.80
C MET A 25 -7.47 8.16 0.64
N SER A 26 -6.33 7.49 0.84
CA SER A 26 -5.41 7.19 -0.24
C SER A 26 -6.19 6.33 -1.23
N THR A 27 -6.57 6.94 -2.35
CA THR A 27 -7.12 6.21 -3.48
C THR A 27 -6.06 5.18 -3.87
N MET A 28 -6.34 3.90 -3.61
CA MET A 28 -5.44 2.81 -3.98
C MET A 28 -5.07 2.95 -5.46
N GLY A 29 -3.79 2.75 -5.78
CA GLY A 29 -3.33 2.78 -7.16
C GLY A 29 -3.83 1.57 -7.97
N PRO A 30 -3.66 1.60 -9.31
CA PRO A 30 -4.09 0.51 -10.18
C PRO A 30 -3.37 -0.81 -9.91
N ILE A 31 -2.10 -0.79 -9.50
CA ILE A 31 -1.37 -2.02 -9.12
C ILE A 31 -1.93 -2.51 -7.79
N GLU A 32 -2.06 -1.60 -6.82
CA GLU A 32 -2.55 -1.94 -5.49
C GLU A 32 -3.95 -2.56 -5.54
N THR A 33 -4.85 -1.98 -6.33
CA THR A 33 -6.22 -2.48 -6.52
C THR A 33 -6.26 -3.88 -7.11
N ARG A 34 -5.31 -4.25 -7.97
CA ARG A 34 -5.31 -5.55 -8.67
C ARG A 34 -4.58 -6.65 -7.90
N LEU A 35 -3.51 -6.31 -7.19
CA LEU A 35 -2.64 -7.28 -6.53
C LEU A 35 -2.98 -7.54 -5.07
N THR A 36 -3.62 -6.58 -4.39
CA THR A 36 -3.87 -6.73 -2.95
C THR A 36 -4.74 -7.96 -2.65
N GLY A 37 -4.23 -8.83 -1.77
CA GLY A 37 -4.87 -10.08 -1.35
C GLY A 37 -4.78 -11.21 -2.39
N LYS A 38 -4.11 -11.01 -3.53
CA LYS A 38 -3.93 -12.03 -4.56
C LYS A 38 -2.64 -12.79 -4.36
N THR A 39 -2.70 -14.11 -4.48
CA THR A 39 -1.49 -14.94 -4.42
C THR A 39 -0.92 -15.04 -5.82
N LEU A 40 0.31 -14.59 -6.00
CA LEU A 40 1.04 -14.68 -7.25
C LEU A 40 1.96 -15.89 -7.18
N VAL A 41 1.86 -16.79 -8.15
CA VAL A 41 2.66 -18.02 -8.19
C VAL A 41 3.46 -18.07 -9.48
N ASN A 42 4.74 -18.41 -9.41
CA ASN A 42 5.54 -18.59 -10.61
C ASN A 42 5.61 -20.08 -11.03
N SER A 43 6.19 -20.36 -12.20
CA SER A 43 6.41 -21.72 -12.69
C SER A 43 7.37 -22.58 -11.84
N GLY A 44 8.21 -21.95 -11.02
CA GLY A 44 9.15 -22.61 -10.11
C GLY A 44 8.56 -22.98 -8.75
N GLY A 45 7.27 -22.69 -8.50
CA GLY A 45 6.60 -23.01 -7.24
C GLY A 45 6.83 -22.02 -6.11
N TRP A 46 7.47 -20.87 -6.35
CA TRP A 46 7.47 -19.78 -5.36
C TRP A 46 6.21 -18.94 -5.48
N SER A 47 5.79 -18.36 -4.36
CA SER A 47 4.60 -17.53 -4.25
C SER A 47 4.87 -16.25 -3.47
N ILE A 48 4.10 -15.19 -3.77
CA ILE A 48 3.98 -13.99 -2.94
C ILE A 48 2.53 -13.50 -2.90
N THR A 49 2.12 -12.93 -1.78
CA THR A 49 0.81 -12.33 -1.56
C THR A 49 1.01 -10.91 -1.03
N PRO A 50 0.80 -9.88 -1.87
CA PRO A 50 0.77 -8.50 -1.43
C PRO A 50 -0.50 -8.25 -0.63
N GLU A 51 -0.40 -8.01 0.67
CA GLU A 51 -1.54 -7.82 1.57
C GLU A 51 -1.86 -6.33 1.76
N ALA A 52 -3.10 -6.05 2.18
CA ALA A 52 -3.51 -4.70 2.54
C ALA A 52 -2.66 -4.18 3.71
N GLY A 53 -2.35 -2.88 3.71
CA GLY A 53 -1.45 -2.29 4.70
C GLY A 53 0.04 -2.50 4.41
N GLY A 54 0.38 -2.98 3.20
CA GLY A 54 1.74 -3.01 2.70
C GLY A 54 2.59 -4.17 3.21
N VAL A 55 1.97 -5.24 3.72
CA VAL A 55 2.68 -6.47 4.11
C VAL A 55 2.83 -7.36 2.88
N LEU A 56 4.00 -7.99 2.73
CA LEU A 56 4.24 -8.98 1.68
C LEU A 56 4.61 -10.31 2.33
N SER A 57 3.81 -11.34 2.08
CA SER A 57 4.06 -12.72 2.53
C SER A 57 4.25 -13.64 1.32
N GLY A 58 4.71 -14.86 1.53
CA GLY A 58 4.96 -15.80 0.44
C GLY A 58 5.80 -16.99 0.87
N THR A 59 6.07 -17.89 -0.07
CA THR A 59 6.88 -19.08 0.14
C THR A 59 7.76 -19.37 -1.06
N GLU A 60 8.97 -19.88 -0.82
CA GLU A 60 9.80 -20.50 -1.83
C GLU A 60 9.33 -21.92 -2.14
N ALA A 61 9.93 -22.53 -3.17
CA ALA A 61 9.58 -23.88 -3.61
C ALA A 61 9.88 -24.97 -2.57
N ASP A 62 10.85 -24.72 -1.68
CA ASP A 62 11.22 -25.58 -0.57
C ASP A 62 10.36 -25.36 0.69
N GLY A 63 9.42 -24.41 0.65
CA GLY A 63 8.58 -24.02 1.77
C GLY A 63 9.17 -22.94 2.68
N SER A 64 10.38 -22.44 2.39
CA SER A 64 10.98 -21.32 3.12
C SER A 64 10.12 -20.06 2.96
N ALA A 65 10.03 -19.25 4.02
CA ALA A 65 9.16 -18.07 4.01
C ALA A 65 9.77 -16.91 3.22
N VAL A 66 8.94 -16.25 2.42
CA VAL A 66 9.23 -14.93 1.84
C VAL A 66 8.45 -13.90 2.64
N VAL A 67 9.15 -12.93 3.24
CA VAL A 67 8.54 -11.92 4.11
C VAL A 67 9.11 -10.56 3.77
N GLY A 68 8.25 -9.55 3.75
CA GLY A 68 8.64 -8.18 3.54
C GLY A 68 7.48 -7.21 3.60
N THR A 69 7.70 -6.06 2.97
CA THR A 69 6.68 -5.04 2.74
C THR A 69 6.58 -4.70 1.26
N TRP A 70 5.49 -4.07 0.87
CA TRP A 70 5.30 -3.53 -0.46
C TRP A 70 4.47 -2.26 -0.45
N GLU A 71 4.61 -1.47 -1.51
CA GLU A 71 3.80 -0.30 -1.79
C GLU A 71 3.73 -0.10 -3.32
N GLU A 72 2.68 0.55 -3.79
CA GLU A 72 2.69 1.15 -5.11
C GLU A 72 3.33 2.54 -5.02
N ARG A 73 4.40 2.79 -5.80
CA ARG A 73 5.07 4.08 -5.84
C ARG A 73 5.38 4.47 -7.28
N ASN A 74 4.90 5.63 -7.71
CA ASN A 74 5.06 6.13 -9.08
C ASN A 74 4.59 5.13 -10.17
N GLY A 75 3.49 4.39 -9.91
CA GLY A 75 2.99 3.36 -10.82
C GLY A 75 3.88 2.12 -10.92
N GLN A 76 4.75 1.89 -9.94
CA GLN A 76 5.61 0.71 -9.84
C GLN A 76 5.26 -0.10 -8.60
N PHE A 77 5.44 -1.41 -8.69
CA PHE A 77 5.41 -2.30 -7.53
C PHE A 77 6.77 -2.23 -6.83
N CYS A 78 6.81 -1.59 -5.67
CA CYS A 78 8.01 -1.47 -4.86
C CYS A 78 7.89 -2.40 -3.66
N ARG A 79 8.82 -3.34 -3.50
CA ARG A 79 8.89 -4.24 -2.35
C ARG A 79 10.18 -4.06 -1.58
N THR A 80 10.14 -4.36 -0.29
CA THR A 80 11.32 -4.54 0.56
C THR A 80 11.23 -5.92 1.20
N LEU A 81 12.13 -6.83 0.83
CA LEU A 81 12.20 -8.14 1.44
C LEU A 81 13.11 -8.13 2.66
N THR A 82 12.67 -8.80 3.72
CA THR A 82 13.48 -9.13 4.89
C THR A 82 13.88 -10.60 4.92
N GLN A 83 13.12 -11.46 4.23
CA GLN A 83 13.41 -12.89 4.07
C GLN A 83 13.05 -13.37 2.66
N PRO A 84 13.83 -14.30 2.08
CA PRO A 84 15.09 -14.86 2.59
C PRO A 84 16.23 -13.83 2.58
N ALA A 85 17.31 -14.07 3.34
CA ALA A 85 18.44 -13.14 3.47
C ALA A 85 19.13 -12.85 2.13
N ASP A 86 19.23 -13.85 1.26
CA ASP A 86 19.87 -13.72 -0.06
C ASP A 86 19.11 -12.79 -1.00
N TRP A 87 17.81 -12.56 -0.75
CA TRP A 87 16.95 -11.68 -1.56
C TRP A 87 16.55 -10.42 -0.81
N ALA A 88 17.06 -10.22 0.40
CA ALA A 88 16.74 -9.07 1.22
C ALA A 88 17.14 -7.77 0.53
N GLY A 89 16.31 -6.75 0.72
CA GLY A 89 16.51 -5.43 0.12
C GLY A 89 15.29 -4.91 -0.61
N THR A 90 15.42 -3.69 -1.13
CA THR A 90 14.33 -2.95 -1.79
C THR A 90 14.48 -2.98 -3.31
N ALA A 91 13.39 -3.26 -4.00
CA ALA A 91 13.33 -3.22 -5.46
C ALA A 91 11.98 -2.68 -5.94
N CYS A 92 12.01 -1.82 -6.97
CA CYS A 92 10.83 -1.35 -7.68
C CYS A 92 10.79 -1.93 -9.09
N GLN A 93 9.63 -2.41 -9.50
CA GLN A 93 9.42 -3.11 -10.76
C GLN A 93 8.22 -2.53 -11.48
N ASN A 94 8.32 -2.41 -12.80
CA ASN A 94 7.15 -2.14 -13.62
C ASN A 94 6.30 -3.42 -13.68
N VAL A 95 4.98 -3.26 -13.68
CA VAL A 95 4.03 -4.37 -13.72
C VAL A 95 3.21 -4.29 -14.99
N VAL A 96 3.19 -5.40 -15.74
CA VAL A 96 2.31 -5.59 -16.89
C VAL A 96 1.33 -6.68 -16.54
N PHE A 97 0.05 -6.41 -16.75
CA PHE A 97 -1.02 -7.36 -16.53
C PHE A 97 -1.60 -7.80 -17.85
N GLU A 98 -1.76 -9.11 -18.01
CA GLU A 98 -2.42 -9.72 -19.15
C GLU A 98 -3.87 -10.11 -18.79
N ASP A 99 -4.70 -10.34 -19.80
CA ASP A 99 -6.13 -10.68 -19.62
C ASP A 99 -6.35 -12.12 -19.12
N ASP A 100 -5.33 -12.98 -19.21
CA ASP A 100 -5.37 -14.39 -18.79
C ASP A 100 -5.02 -14.61 -17.31
N GLY A 101 -4.83 -13.52 -16.54
CA GLY A 101 -4.42 -13.57 -15.14
C GLY A 101 -2.90 -13.66 -14.94
N THR A 102 -2.11 -13.59 -16.01
CA THR A 102 -0.66 -13.48 -15.93
C THR A 102 -0.25 -12.05 -15.56
N VAL A 103 0.77 -11.94 -14.71
CA VAL A 103 1.43 -10.70 -14.34
C VAL A 103 2.93 -10.80 -14.57
N THR A 104 3.48 -9.79 -15.22
CA THR A 104 4.92 -9.70 -15.51
C THR A 104 5.53 -8.53 -14.75
N PHE A 105 6.50 -8.84 -13.88
CA PHE A 105 7.34 -7.87 -13.20
C PHE A 105 8.62 -7.63 -14.00
N ILE A 106 8.89 -6.37 -14.34
CA ILE A 106 10.07 -5.97 -15.12
C ILE A 106 10.99 -5.15 -14.21
N ARG A 107 12.22 -5.65 -14.00
CA ARG A 107 13.26 -4.96 -13.21
C ARG A 107 13.94 -3.86 -14.03
N ALA A 108 14.67 -2.99 -13.34
CA ALA A 108 15.43 -1.90 -13.96
C ALA A 108 16.50 -2.39 -14.96
N ASP A 109 17.04 -3.60 -14.76
CA ASP A 109 17.98 -4.24 -15.68
C ASP A 109 17.31 -4.88 -16.91
N GLY A 110 15.98 -4.78 -17.03
CA GLY A 110 15.18 -5.37 -18.09
C GLY A 110 14.82 -6.85 -17.90
N SER A 111 15.34 -7.51 -16.86
CA SER A 111 14.96 -8.87 -16.52
C SER A 111 13.48 -8.94 -16.13
N LYS A 112 12.85 -10.07 -16.46
CA LYS A 112 11.41 -10.29 -16.28
C LYS A 112 11.15 -11.45 -15.33
N SER A 113 10.13 -11.30 -14.49
CA SER A 113 9.59 -12.38 -13.67
C SER A 113 8.10 -12.48 -13.95
N VAL A 114 7.67 -13.62 -14.47
CA VAL A 114 6.29 -13.90 -14.86
C VAL A 114 5.64 -14.74 -13.77
N MET A 115 4.44 -14.36 -13.36
CA MET A 115 3.64 -15.04 -12.34
C MET A 115 2.19 -15.12 -12.77
N THR A 116 1.46 -16.10 -12.24
CA THR A 116 0.03 -16.25 -12.41
C THR A 116 -0.66 -15.82 -11.13
N MET A 117 -1.71 -15.01 -11.27
CA MET A 117 -2.54 -14.56 -10.17
C MET A 117 -3.60 -15.62 -9.83
N GLN A 118 -3.68 -16.00 -8.55
CA GLN A 118 -4.68 -16.94 -8.01
C GLN A 118 -5.68 -16.24 -7.10
#